data_AF-A0A2H1EI64-F1
#
_entry.id   AF-A0A2H1EI64-F1
#
_cell.length_a   1.000
_cell.length_b   1.000
_cell.length_c   1.000
_cell.angle_alpha   90.00
_cell.angle_beta   90.00
_cell.angle_gamma   90.00
#
_symmetry.space_group_name_H-M   'P 1'
#
loop_
_entity.id
_entity.type
_entity.pdbx_description
1 polymer ?
#
loop_
_entity_poly.entity_id
_entity_poly.type
_entity_poly.pdbx_seq_one_letter_code
_entity_poly.pdbx_strand_id
1 'polypeptide(L)'
;MPVFQKQVMLDKYQSDILQKIIKKYKISQDIIPKIKDAITRIDSIDQANTFRYEPASEFEKKIQHLNGLKEKATKAFEPFAKMYHTSLCAAMGVPMSESIESSKETGSYSAIYELFGLTNAKAKMFGLQAMYCALEGQKNDTLPSYNIVFDRDSPWTYRNEVEHMEEYARYHFNSYVIHHIQNQDENPFEPVIELYEFGAADFIFMQTESNKTRKERLATFHTLNIPDKGNVIAVHMTGDQSILHYRRWGDPYFAIKPTKQDTGLEIIGIADQRFRTN
;
A
#
# COMPACT_ATOMS: atom_id res chain seq x y z
N MET A 1 -18.59 13.68 -15.79
CA MET A 1 -17.85 14.96 -15.67
C MET A 1 -16.38 14.66 -15.91
N PRO A 2 -15.65 15.42 -16.75
CA PRO A 2 -14.23 15.21 -16.90
C PRO A 2 -13.53 15.69 -15.62
N VAL A 3 -12.81 14.77 -14.96
CA VAL A 3 -11.92 15.10 -13.85
C VAL A 3 -10.77 15.90 -14.46
N PHE A 4 -10.68 17.19 -14.13
CA PHE A 4 -9.48 17.97 -14.41
C PHE A 4 -8.32 17.34 -13.64
N GLN A 5 -7.48 16.55 -14.32
CA GLN A 5 -6.16 16.21 -13.81
C GLN A 5 -5.39 17.51 -13.65
N LYS A 6 -5.34 18.01 -12.42
CA LYS A 6 -4.41 19.07 -12.05
C LYS A 6 -3.03 18.46 -12.27
N GLN A 7 -2.29 18.94 -13.25
CA GLN A 7 -0.94 18.45 -13.54
C GLN A 7 -0.08 18.79 -12.32
N VAL A 8 0.08 17.81 -11.43
CA VAL A 8 0.96 17.94 -10.27
C VAL A 8 2.36 17.97 -10.85
N MET A 9 3.05 19.09 -10.71
CA MET A 9 4.45 19.17 -11.11
C MET A 9 5.31 18.71 -9.93
N LEU A 10 6.33 17.90 -10.22
CA LEU A 10 7.35 17.54 -9.25
C LEU A 10 7.91 18.80 -8.60
N ASP A 11 8.18 18.72 -7.29
CA ASP A 11 8.90 19.79 -6.62
C ASP A 11 10.26 20.04 -7.31
N LYS A 12 10.77 21.26 -7.19
CA LYS A 12 12.00 21.69 -7.88
C LYS A 12 13.20 20.80 -7.53
N TYR A 13 13.28 20.31 -6.29
CA TYR A 13 14.41 19.53 -5.80
C TYR A 13 14.39 18.10 -6.38
N GLN A 14 13.23 17.44 -6.41
CA GLN A 14 13.05 16.15 -7.05
C GLN A 14 13.30 16.23 -8.56
N SER A 15 12.83 17.30 -9.21
CA SER A 15 13.09 17.56 -10.62
C SER A 15 14.60 17.68 -10.90
N ASP A 16 15.34 18.43 -10.07
CA ASP A 16 16.80 18.57 -10.19
C ASP A 16 17.53 17.23 -10.00
N ILE A 17 17.11 16.39 -9.05
CA ILE A 17 17.66 15.04 -8.86
C ILE A 17 17.37 14.17 -10.08
N LEU A 18 16.13 14.16 -10.56
CA LEU A 18 15.73 13.38 -11.73
C LEU A 18 16.56 13.77 -12.96
N GLN A 19 16.78 15.08 -13.20
CA GLN A 19 17.64 15.53 -14.31
C GLN A 19 19.10 15.09 -14.15
N LYS A 20 19.64 15.08 -12.92
CA LYS A 20 20.99 14.56 -12.65
C LYS A 20 21.09 13.07 -12.97
N ILE A 21 20.10 12.27 -12.58
CA ILE A 21 20.06 10.82 -12.88
C ILE A 21 19.99 10.59 -14.39
N ILE A 22 19.06 11.27 -15.07
CA ILE A 22 18.89 11.19 -16.54
C ILE A 22 20.22 11.48 -17.25
N LYS A 23 20.92 12.55 -16.85
CA LYS A 23 22.20 12.96 -17.44
C LYS A 23 23.33 11.97 -17.12
N LYS A 24 23.41 11.50 -15.87
CA LYS A 24 24.46 10.57 -15.39
C LYS A 24 24.44 9.26 -16.16
N TYR A 25 23.25 8.67 -16.35
CA TYR A 25 23.09 7.37 -17.01
C TYR A 25 22.79 7.47 -18.50
N LYS A 26 22.76 8.68 -19.07
CA LYS A 26 22.43 8.91 -20.49
C LYS A 26 21.13 8.22 -20.89
N ILE A 27 20.09 8.36 -20.05
CA ILE A 27 18.79 7.73 -20.29
C ILE A 27 18.22 8.21 -21.63
N SER A 28 17.72 7.27 -22.42
CA SER A 28 17.19 7.55 -23.76
C SER A 28 15.94 8.45 -23.73
N GLN A 29 15.77 9.27 -24.78
CA GLN A 29 14.70 10.27 -24.89
C GLN A 29 13.29 9.65 -24.94
N ASP A 30 13.16 8.41 -25.40
CA ASP A 30 11.90 7.66 -25.39
C ASP A 30 11.50 7.16 -23.99
N ILE A 31 12.47 6.96 -23.09
CA ILE A 31 12.23 6.47 -21.73
C ILE A 31 11.96 7.62 -20.75
N ILE A 32 12.58 8.78 -20.96
CA ILE A 32 12.45 9.96 -20.08
C ILE A 32 10.98 10.34 -19.78
N PRO A 33 10.05 10.38 -20.76
CA PRO A 33 8.64 10.66 -20.49
C PRO A 33 8.01 9.66 -19.51
N LYS A 34 8.30 8.36 -19.66
CA LYS A 34 7.77 7.28 -18.80
C LYS A 34 8.26 7.42 -17.37
N ILE A 35 9.54 7.75 -17.19
CA ILE A 35 10.11 8.01 -15.85
C ILE A 35 9.39 9.21 -15.22
N LYS A 36 9.25 10.30 -15.98
CA LYS A 36 8.59 11.52 -15.47
C LYS A 36 7.14 11.23 -15.08
N ASP A 37 6.41 10.51 -15.92
CA ASP A 37 5.02 10.14 -15.66
C ASP A 37 4.89 9.31 -14.37
N ALA A 38 5.66 8.22 -14.27
CA ALA A 38 5.60 7.34 -13.11
C ALA A 38 5.98 8.03 -11.79
N ILE A 39 7.06 8.82 -11.80
CA ILE A 39 7.51 9.55 -10.61
C ILE A 39 6.53 10.65 -10.23
N THR A 40 5.99 11.37 -11.21
CA THR A 40 4.98 12.42 -10.98
C THR A 40 3.72 11.84 -10.36
N ARG A 41 3.25 10.69 -10.87
CA ARG A 41 2.07 10.02 -10.33
C ARG A 41 2.28 9.62 -8.87
N ILE A 42 3.39 8.98 -8.55
CA ILE A 42 3.72 8.60 -7.17
C ILE A 42 3.84 9.83 -6.26
N ASP A 43 4.51 10.88 -6.71
CA ASP A 43 4.67 12.11 -5.93
C ASP A 43 3.32 12.81 -5.66
N SER A 44 2.36 12.67 -6.58
CA SER A 44 1.02 13.24 -6.46
C SER A 44 0.12 12.58 -5.41
N ILE A 45 0.48 11.38 -4.94
CA ILE A 45 -0.28 10.67 -3.92
C ILE A 45 -0.22 11.46 -2.61
N ASP A 46 -1.36 11.97 -2.14
CA ASP A 46 -1.41 12.81 -0.95
C ASP A 46 -1.41 11.97 0.34
N GLN A 47 -0.21 11.77 0.93
CA GLN A 47 -0.07 11.06 2.20
C GLN A 47 -0.89 11.69 3.32
N ALA A 48 -1.08 13.01 3.34
CA ALA A 48 -1.87 13.68 4.38
C ALA A 48 -3.36 13.33 4.26
N ASN A 49 -3.85 13.09 3.05
CA ASN A 49 -5.20 12.58 2.82
C ASN A 49 -5.32 11.09 3.19
N THR A 50 -4.30 10.27 2.94
CA THR A 50 -4.26 8.85 3.33
C THR A 50 -4.31 8.65 4.84
N PHE A 51 -3.58 9.47 5.59
CA PHE A 51 -3.39 9.33 7.04
C PHE A 51 -4.10 10.45 7.80
N ARG A 52 -5.41 10.54 7.59
CA ARG A 52 -6.31 11.43 8.31
C ARG A 52 -7.52 10.63 8.78
N TYR A 53 -7.91 10.81 10.04
CA TYR A 53 -9.13 10.23 10.55
C TYR A 53 -10.36 10.85 9.89
N GLU A 54 -10.99 10.09 8.99
CA GLU A 54 -12.30 10.45 8.45
C GLU A 54 -13.43 9.69 9.17
N PRO A 55 -14.64 10.26 9.27
CA PRO A 55 -15.79 9.56 9.84
C PRO A 55 -16.12 8.29 9.04
N ALA A 56 -16.46 7.21 9.73
CA ALA A 56 -16.84 5.94 9.08
C ALA A 56 -17.97 6.13 8.04
N SER A 57 -18.94 7.02 8.30
CA SER A 57 -20.03 7.32 7.38
C SER A 57 -19.59 7.96 6.06
N GLU A 58 -18.50 8.72 6.06
CA GLU A 58 -17.92 9.27 4.82
C GLU A 58 -17.12 8.21 4.07
N PHE A 59 -16.41 7.36 4.81
CA PHE A 59 -15.69 6.23 4.23
C PHE A 59 -16.63 5.22 3.55
N GLU A 60 -17.78 4.93 4.14
CA GLU A 60 -18.74 3.95 3.59
C GLU A 60 -19.21 4.31 2.17
N LYS A 61 -19.26 5.60 1.82
CA LYS A 61 -19.59 6.07 0.46
C LYS A 61 -18.56 5.64 -0.59
N LYS A 62 -17.35 5.29 -0.16
CA LYS A 62 -16.20 4.93 -0.99
C LYS A 62 -16.04 3.42 -1.20
N ILE A 63 -16.72 2.60 -0.39
CA ILE A 63 -16.54 1.14 -0.33
C ILE A 63 -16.76 0.45 -1.68
N GLN A 64 -17.79 0.84 -2.44
CA GLN A 64 -18.07 0.23 -3.73
C GLN A 64 -16.91 0.43 -4.72
N HIS A 65 -16.36 1.64 -4.76
CA HIS A 65 -15.22 1.95 -5.62
C HIS A 65 -13.96 1.19 -5.16
N LEU A 66 -13.70 1.16 -3.85
CA LEU A 66 -12.60 0.39 -3.26
C LEU A 66 -12.67 -1.09 -3.62
N ASN A 67 -13.86 -1.71 -3.55
CA ASN A 67 -14.02 -3.11 -3.97
C ASN A 67 -13.66 -3.31 -5.44
N GLY A 68 -14.07 -2.39 -6.33
CA GLY A 68 -13.68 -2.43 -7.74
C GLY A 68 -12.16 -2.37 -7.94
N LEU A 69 -11.48 -1.45 -7.23
CA LEU A 69 -10.01 -1.35 -7.28
C LEU A 69 -9.32 -2.61 -6.74
N LYS A 70 -9.83 -3.18 -5.65
CA LYS A 70 -9.30 -4.44 -5.09
C LYS A 70 -9.48 -5.61 -6.03
N GLU A 71 -10.62 -5.72 -6.69
CA GLU A 71 -10.85 -6.77 -7.68
C GLU A 71 -9.90 -6.65 -8.88
N LYS A 72 -9.63 -5.42 -9.36
CA LYS A 72 -8.59 -5.19 -10.37
C LYS A 72 -7.22 -5.64 -9.87
N ALA A 73 -6.82 -5.26 -8.66
CA ALA A 73 -5.55 -5.65 -8.07
C ALA A 73 -5.43 -7.18 -7.95
N THR A 74 -6.45 -7.87 -7.42
CA THR A 74 -6.50 -9.33 -7.37
C THR A 74 -6.30 -9.96 -8.75
N LYS A 75 -7.03 -9.48 -9.77
CA LYS A 75 -6.91 -9.99 -11.14
C LYS A 75 -5.54 -9.73 -11.76
N ALA A 76 -4.89 -8.61 -11.44
CA ALA A 76 -3.56 -8.29 -11.93
C ALA A 76 -2.48 -9.26 -11.41
N PHE A 77 -2.62 -9.75 -10.17
CA PHE A 77 -1.66 -10.68 -9.57
C PHE A 77 -2.02 -12.17 -9.72
N GLU A 78 -3.27 -12.50 -10.03
CA GLU A 78 -3.74 -13.87 -10.26
C GLU A 78 -2.89 -14.68 -11.27
N PRO A 79 -2.48 -14.13 -12.44
CA PRO A 79 -1.65 -14.86 -13.39
C PRO A 79 -0.31 -15.31 -12.78
N PHE A 80 0.34 -14.44 -12.01
CA PHE A 80 1.60 -14.74 -11.33
C PHE A 80 1.40 -15.81 -10.24
N ALA A 81 0.33 -15.71 -9.44
CA ALA A 81 0.01 -16.72 -8.43
C ALA A 81 -0.23 -18.10 -9.06
N LYS A 82 -0.95 -18.16 -10.19
CA LYS A 82 -1.20 -19.40 -10.94
C LYS A 82 0.08 -19.98 -11.52
N MET A 83 0.86 -19.15 -12.22
CA MET A 83 2.11 -19.54 -12.89
C MET A 83 3.15 -20.08 -11.91
N TYR A 84 3.41 -19.35 -10.82
CA TYR A 84 4.42 -19.70 -9.82
C TYR A 84 3.89 -20.58 -8.70
N HIS A 85 2.64 -21.02 -8.83
CA HIS A 85 2.04 -21.94 -7.89
C HIS A 85 2.13 -21.45 -6.44
N THR A 86 1.74 -20.20 -6.19
CA THR A 86 1.90 -19.53 -4.90
C THR A 86 0.65 -18.75 -4.49
N SER A 87 0.61 -18.17 -3.29
CA SER A 87 -0.49 -17.31 -2.84
C SER A 87 -0.49 -15.96 -3.58
N LEU A 88 -1.61 -15.24 -3.58
CA LEU A 88 -1.67 -13.88 -4.13
C LEU A 88 -0.73 -12.94 -3.38
N CYS A 89 -0.60 -13.11 -2.06
CA CYS A 89 0.34 -12.31 -1.26
C CYS A 89 1.78 -12.48 -1.72
N ALA A 90 2.22 -13.73 -1.92
CA ALA A 90 3.57 -14.02 -2.37
C ALA A 90 3.77 -13.64 -3.85
N ALA A 91 2.73 -13.76 -4.67
CA ALA A 91 2.76 -13.39 -6.07
C ALA A 91 3.04 -11.90 -6.30
N MET A 92 2.68 -11.00 -5.36
CA MET A 92 2.98 -9.57 -5.50
C MET A 92 4.48 -9.26 -5.63
N GLY A 93 5.36 -10.08 -5.07
CA GLY A 93 6.82 -9.90 -5.20
C GLY A 93 7.38 -10.35 -6.54
N VAL A 94 6.65 -11.18 -7.29
CA VAL A 94 7.13 -11.81 -8.52
C VAL A 94 7.38 -10.79 -9.63
N PRO A 95 6.42 -9.91 -9.99
CA PRO A 95 6.63 -8.99 -11.11
C PRO A 95 7.81 -8.04 -10.82
N MET A 96 7.99 -7.60 -9.57
CA MET A 96 9.14 -6.76 -9.21
C MET A 96 10.46 -7.50 -9.46
N SER A 97 10.54 -8.77 -9.07
CA SER A 97 11.74 -9.59 -9.27
C SER A 97 12.06 -9.78 -10.76
N GLU A 98 11.05 -10.11 -11.57
CA GLU A 98 11.20 -10.27 -13.03
C GLU A 98 11.67 -8.96 -13.68
N SER A 99 11.08 -7.84 -13.28
CA SER A 99 11.49 -6.51 -13.74
C SER A 99 12.92 -6.16 -13.36
N ILE A 100 13.32 -6.45 -12.12
CA ILE A 100 14.71 -6.24 -11.69
C ILE A 100 15.66 -7.05 -12.58
N GLU A 101 15.35 -8.32 -12.86
CA GLU A 101 16.23 -9.15 -13.67
C GLU A 101 16.32 -8.63 -15.12
N SER A 102 15.18 -8.34 -15.75
CA SER A 102 15.14 -7.73 -17.08
C SER A 102 15.89 -6.39 -17.15
N SER A 103 15.91 -5.61 -16.06
CA SER A 103 16.61 -4.33 -16.02
C SER A 103 18.13 -4.50 -15.98
N LYS A 104 18.62 -5.61 -15.41
CA LYS A 104 20.05 -5.94 -15.43
C LYS A 104 20.47 -6.36 -16.82
N GLU A 105 19.69 -7.20 -17.49
CA GLU A 105 19.94 -7.66 -18.86
C GLU A 105 20.02 -6.49 -19.85
N THR A 106 19.14 -5.50 -19.69
CA THR A 106 19.11 -4.28 -20.51
C THR A 106 20.14 -3.22 -20.08
N GLY A 107 20.90 -3.46 -19.01
CA GLY A 107 21.87 -2.50 -18.46
C GLY A 107 21.25 -1.24 -17.83
N SER A 108 19.93 -1.22 -17.63
CA SER A 108 19.17 -0.08 -17.09
C SER A 108 19.08 -0.09 -15.56
N TYR A 109 19.41 -1.21 -14.91
CA TYR A 109 19.24 -1.42 -13.47
C TYR A 109 19.86 -0.31 -12.62
N SER A 110 21.08 0.14 -12.91
CA SER A 110 21.76 1.18 -12.09
C SER A 110 21.01 2.51 -12.13
N ALA A 111 20.45 2.87 -13.29
CA ALA A 111 19.65 4.08 -13.43
C ALA A 111 18.33 3.96 -12.64
N ILE A 112 17.64 2.83 -12.79
CA ILE A 112 16.38 2.54 -12.09
C ILE A 112 16.59 2.47 -10.57
N TYR A 113 17.66 1.86 -10.11
CA TYR A 113 18.00 1.79 -8.69
C TYR A 113 18.25 3.18 -8.09
N GLU A 114 18.87 4.10 -8.84
CA GLU A 114 19.01 5.48 -8.39
C GLU A 114 17.68 6.25 -8.44
N LEU A 115 16.79 5.95 -9.40
CA LEU A 115 15.42 6.47 -9.42
C LEU A 115 14.62 6.00 -8.19
N PHE A 116 14.87 4.80 -7.67
CA PHE A 116 14.25 4.34 -6.43
C PHE A 116 14.57 5.27 -5.24
N GLY A 117 15.64 6.06 -5.29
CA GLY A 117 15.88 7.09 -4.29
C GLY A 117 14.73 8.09 -4.15
N LEU A 118 14.05 8.44 -5.25
CA LEU A 118 12.93 9.39 -5.25
C LEU A 118 11.65 8.76 -4.67
N THR A 119 11.31 7.56 -5.11
CA THR A 119 10.15 6.82 -4.59
C THR A 119 10.35 6.39 -3.14
N ASN A 120 11.57 6.03 -2.73
CA ASN A 120 11.91 5.75 -1.33
C ASN A 120 11.72 7.02 -0.46
N ALA A 121 12.09 8.20 -0.97
CA ALA A 121 11.84 9.45 -0.26
C ALA A 121 10.34 9.71 -0.08
N LYS A 122 9.51 9.43 -1.10
CA LYS A 122 8.05 9.49 -0.99
C LYS A 122 7.50 8.48 0.03
N ALA A 123 7.98 7.24 0.02
CA ALA A 123 7.60 6.23 0.99
C ALA A 123 7.96 6.66 2.43
N LYS A 124 9.12 7.31 2.64
CA LYS A 124 9.49 7.91 3.93
C LYS A 124 8.50 8.98 4.39
N MET A 125 7.97 9.80 3.48
CA MET A 125 6.91 10.77 3.82
C MET A 125 5.61 10.08 4.24
N PHE A 126 5.28 8.95 3.61
CA PHE A 126 4.18 8.08 4.03
C PHE A 126 4.37 7.60 5.48
N GLY A 127 5.55 7.03 5.81
CA GLY A 127 5.86 6.60 7.17
C GLY A 127 5.79 7.74 8.20
N LEU A 128 6.34 8.91 7.87
CA LEU A 128 6.26 10.09 8.73
C LEU A 128 4.80 10.51 9.00
N GLN A 129 3.95 10.50 7.97
CA GLN A 129 2.54 10.85 8.14
C GLN A 129 1.78 9.77 8.93
N ALA A 130 2.06 8.49 8.69
CA ALA A 130 1.53 7.39 9.49
C ALA A 130 1.87 7.56 10.97
N MET A 131 3.10 7.97 11.29
CA MET A 131 3.52 8.27 12.66
C MET A 131 2.69 9.40 13.29
N TYR A 132 2.48 10.51 12.57
CA TYR A 132 1.64 11.61 13.08
C TYR A 132 0.20 11.18 13.31
N CYS A 133 -0.37 10.39 12.39
CA CYS A 133 -1.72 9.86 12.54
C CYS A 133 -1.82 8.91 13.73
N ALA A 134 -0.83 8.03 13.92
CA ALA A 134 -0.75 7.13 15.06
C ALA A 134 -0.74 7.88 16.41
N LEU A 135 0.04 8.97 16.50
CA LEU A 135 0.07 9.84 17.69
C LEU A 135 -1.28 10.50 17.98
N GLU A 136 -2.05 10.83 16.94
CA GLU A 136 -3.41 11.33 17.10
C GLU A 136 -4.39 10.23 17.52
N GLY A 137 -4.23 9.01 17.02
CA GLY A 137 -5.02 7.84 17.42
C GLY A 137 -4.88 7.44 18.88
N GLN A 138 -3.68 7.61 19.45
CA GLN A 138 -3.42 7.36 20.88
C GLN A 138 -4.24 8.25 21.83
N LYS A 139 -4.69 9.43 21.37
CA LYS A 139 -5.46 10.35 22.20
C LYS A 139 -6.85 9.83 22.59
N ASN A 140 -7.31 8.72 22.01
CA ASN A 140 -8.56 8.06 22.40
C ASN A 140 -8.56 7.54 23.85
N ASP A 141 -7.40 7.29 24.44
CA ASP A 141 -7.29 6.74 25.80
C ASP A 141 -6.94 7.87 26.78
N THR A 142 -7.92 8.31 27.57
CA THR A 142 -7.71 9.32 28.63
C THR A 142 -6.95 8.74 29.82
N LEU A 143 -5.66 9.11 29.95
CA LEU A 143 -4.69 9.02 31.09
C LEU A 143 -3.83 7.74 31.24
N PRO A 144 -2.61 7.83 31.82
CA PRO A 144 -1.52 8.77 31.58
C PRO A 144 -0.24 7.96 31.36
N SER A 145 -0.05 7.42 30.16
CA SER A 145 1.31 7.13 29.73
C SER A 145 1.36 7.36 28.24
N TYR A 146 1.97 8.49 27.86
CA TYR A 146 2.64 8.64 26.57
C TYR A 146 3.74 7.56 26.50
N ASN A 147 3.34 6.30 26.38
CA ASN A 147 4.23 5.20 26.11
C ASN A 147 4.30 5.06 24.60
N ILE A 148 4.86 6.09 23.97
CA ILE A 148 5.51 5.90 22.68
C ILE A 148 6.81 5.15 22.99
N VAL A 149 6.67 3.88 23.35
CA VAL A 149 7.83 3.01 23.50
C VAL A 149 8.28 2.72 22.09
N PHE A 150 9.23 3.51 21.60
CA PHE A 150 10.00 3.27 20.37
C PHE A 150 10.98 2.11 20.59
N ASP A 151 10.50 1.00 21.15
CA ASP A 151 11.33 -0.19 21.29
C ASP A 151 11.49 -0.83 19.91
N ARG A 152 12.74 -0.85 19.43
CA ARG A 152 13.12 -1.41 18.14
C ARG A 152 13.07 -2.94 18.16
N ASP A 153 13.18 -3.54 19.35
CA ASP A 153 13.33 -4.99 19.51
C ASP A 153 12.00 -5.66 19.92
N SER A 154 10.97 -4.88 20.25
CA SER A 154 9.62 -5.39 20.41
C SER A 154 8.95 -5.49 19.03
N PRO A 155 8.43 -6.67 18.61
CA PRO A 155 7.67 -6.81 17.37
C PRO A 155 6.37 -5.97 17.34
N TRP A 156 5.99 -5.35 18.47
CA TRP A 156 4.64 -4.89 18.78
C TRP A 156 4.59 -3.39 19.11
N THR A 157 5.26 -2.56 18.31
CA THR A 157 5.29 -1.11 18.54
C THR A 157 4.72 -0.34 17.35
N TYR A 158 4.22 0.86 17.65
CA TYR A 158 3.83 1.86 16.65
C TYR A 158 4.90 2.10 15.59
N ARG A 159 6.17 2.00 16.00
CA ARG A 159 7.32 2.13 15.11
C ARG A 159 7.34 1.04 14.06
N ASN A 160 7.16 -0.22 14.44
CA ASN A 160 7.16 -1.32 13.49
C ASN A 160 5.98 -1.24 12.52
N GLU A 161 4.82 -0.79 12.98
CA GLU A 161 3.64 -0.62 12.12
C GLU A 161 3.86 0.51 11.10
N VAL A 162 4.44 1.62 11.52
CA VAL A 162 4.84 2.72 10.62
C VAL A 162 5.92 2.27 9.64
N GLU A 163 6.96 1.58 10.12
CA GLU A 163 8.03 1.04 9.29
C GLU A 163 7.49 0.02 8.28
N HIS A 164 6.49 -0.79 8.66
CA HIS A 164 5.81 -1.72 7.77
C HIS A 164 5.07 -1.00 6.63
N MET A 165 4.24 -0.01 6.95
CA MET A 165 3.51 0.78 5.95
C MET A 165 4.47 1.52 5.01
N GLU A 166 5.55 2.07 5.56
CA GLU A 166 6.63 2.70 4.78
C GLU A 166 7.28 1.69 3.82
N GLU A 167 7.63 0.51 4.33
CA GLU A 167 8.29 -0.53 3.57
C GLU A 167 7.41 -1.07 2.43
N TYR A 168 6.11 -1.25 2.68
CA TYR A 168 5.15 -1.69 1.65
C TYR A 168 4.92 -0.60 0.60
N ALA A 169 4.75 0.66 1.00
CA ALA A 169 4.70 1.78 0.06
C ALA A 169 5.95 1.82 -0.82
N ARG A 170 7.13 1.65 -0.22
CA ARG A 170 8.40 1.57 -0.93
C ARG A 170 8.41 0.45 -1.97
N TYR A 171 8.01 -0.77 -1.60
CA TYR A 171 7.98 -1.89 -2.55
C TYR A 171 6.99 -1.65 -3.68
N HIS A 172 5.78 -1.18 -3.39
CA HIS A 172 4.76 -0.92 -4.41
C HIS A 172 5.18 0.20 -5.37
N PHE A 173 5.72 1.32 -4.86
CA PHE A 173 6.18 2.43 -5.68
C PHE A 173 7.36 2.04 -6.57
N ASN A 174 8.34 1.32 -6.02
CA ASN A 174 9.48 0.85 -6.81
C ASN A 174 9.05 -0.13 -7.90
N SER A 175 8.15 -1.07 -7.54
CA SER A 175 7.61 -2.05 -8.48
C SER A 175 6.81 -1.39 -9.61
N TYR A 176 6.01 -0.38 -9.27
CA TYR A 176 5.28 0.41 -10.25
C TYR A 176 6.23 1.10 -11.23
N VAL A 177 7.25 1.81 -10.72
CA VAL A 177 8.20 2.56 -11.56
C VAL A 177 8.97 1.65 -12.49
N ILE A 178 9.53 0.54 -11.99
CA ILE A 178 10.35 -0.34 -12.83
C ILE A 178 9.51 -1.01 -13.93
N HIS A 179 8.30 -1.47 -13.62
CA HIS A 179 7.38 -2.03 -14.62
C HIS A 179 6.99 -1.01 -15.67
N HIS A 180 6.61 0.19 -15.22
CA HIS A 180 6.18 1.27 -16.10
C HIS A 180 7.29 1.70 -17.06
N ILE A 181 8.54 1.76 -16.59
CA ILE A 181 9.71 2.08 -17.42
C ILE A 181 10.01 0.98 -18.43
N GLN A 182 9.91 -0.29 -18.02
CA GLN A 182 10.23 -1.43 -18.88
C GLN A 182 9.18 -1.73 -19.95
N ASN A 183 8.07 -1.00 -19.96
CA ASN A 183 7.06 -1.07 -21.01
C ASN A 183 6.51 -2.48 -21.21
N GLN A 184 6.21 -3.17 -20.12
CA GLN A 184 5.39 -4.36 -20.19
C GLN A 184 3.97 -3.95 -20.57
N ASP A 185 3.31 -4.73 -21.43
CA ASP A 185 2.01 -4.38 -22.06
C ASP A 185 0.93 -3.98 -21.03
N GLU A 186 1.05 -4.48 -19.79
CA GLU A 186 0.27 -4.04 -18.64
C GLU A 186 1.15 -4.00 -17.37
N ASN A 187 1.02 -2.96 -16.55
CA ASN A 187 1.71 -2.87 -15.27
C ASN A 187 0.80 -3.41 -14.15
N PRO A 188 1.14 -4.54 -13.50
CA PRO A 188 0.27 -5.16 -12.50
C PRO A 188 0.09 -4.31 -11.23
N PHE A 189 0.95 -3.30 -11.01
CA PHE A 189 0.85 -2.38 -9.89
C PHE A 189 -0.03 -1.16 -10.16
N GLU A 190 -0.55 -0.96 -11.38
CA GLU A 190 -1.53 0.09 -11.68
C GLU A 190 -2.69 0.16 -10.66
N PRO A 191 -3.45 -0.93 -10.43
CA PRO A 191 -4.52 -0.90 -9.43
C PRO A 191 -4.03 -0.73 -7.99
N VAL A 192 -2.77 -1.05 -7.69
CA VAL A 192 -2.17 -0.81 -6.37
C VAL A 192 -1.92 0.68 -6.17
N ILE A 193 -1.41 1.38 -7.19
CA ILE A 193 -1.25 2.83 -7.15
C ILE A 193 -2.62 3.53 -7.08
N GLU A 194 -3.62 3.07 -7.84
CA GLU A 194 -5.00 3.59 -7.76
C GLU A 194 -5.55 3.50 -6.32
N LEU A 195 -5.21 2.44 -5.58
CA LEU A 195 -5.65 2.31 -4.19
C LEU A 195 -4.96 3.31 -3.24
N TYR A 196 -3.66 3.58 -3.41
CA TYR A 196 -2.97 4.63 -2.66
C TYR A 196 -3.52 6.02 -2.99
N GLU A 197 -3.79 6.29 -4.26
CA GLU A 197 -4.44 7.53 -4.73
C GLU A 197 -5.82 7.73 -4.10
N PHE A 198 -6.50 6.62 -3.78
CA PHE A 198 -7.80 6.63 -3.12
C PHE A 198 -7.73 6.67 -1.58
N GLY A 199 -6.52 6.79 -1.01
CA GLY A 199 -6.31 7.03 0.41
C GLY A 199 -6.19 5.77 1.28
N ALA A 200 -5.97 4.59 0.69
CA ALA A 200 -5.63 3.42 1.50
C ALA A 200 -4.18 3.51 2.01
N ALA A 201 -4.00 3.19 3.29
CA ALA A 201 -2.73 3.29 4.00
C ALA A 201 -1.82 2.08 3.75
N ASP A 202 -2.41 0.91 3.53
CA ASP A 202 -1.69 -0.35 3.34
C ASP A 202 -2.57 -1.41 2.65
N PHE A 203 -1.93 -2.45 2.12
CA PHE A 203 -2.50 -3.50 1.26
C PHE A 203 -1.87 -4.85 1.54
N ILE A 204 -2.69 -5.85 1.88
CA ILE A 204 -2.18 -7.21 2.07
C ILE A 204 -3.25 -8.24 1.71
N PHE A 205 -2.85 -9.32 1.04
CA PHE A 205 -3.73 -10.47 0.86
C PHE A 205 -3.79 -11.29 2.15
N MET A 206 -4.94 -11.25 2.80
CA MET A 206 -5.21 -12.01 4.02
C MET A 206 -5.99 -13.28 3.71
N GLN A 207 -5.74 -14.32 4.50
CA GLN A 207 -6.55 -15.52 4.49
C GLN A 207 -7.75 -15.31 5.42
N THR A 208 -8.93 -15.54 4.87
CA THR A 208 -10.21 -15.40 5.57
C THR A 208 -10.98 -16.70 5.54
N GLU A 209 -11.75 -16.97 6.58
CA GLU A 209 -12.68 -18.10 6.63
C GLU A 209 -14.11 -17.56 6.82
N SER A 210 -15.04 -18.06 6.01
CA SER A 210 -16.47 -17.79 6.14
C SER A 210 -17.23 -19.04 5.74
N ASN A 211 -18.17 -19.50 6.59
CA ASN A 211 -18.93 -20.73 6.36
C ASN A 211 -18.04 -21.93 6.00
N LYS A 212 -16.93 -22.13 6.74
CA LYS A 212 -15.90 -23.16 6.51
C LYS A 212 -15.17 -23.08 5.15
N THR A 213 -15.38 -22.00 4.41
CA THR A 213 -14.70 -21.76 3.14
C THR A 213 -13.57 -20.78 3.35
N ARG A 214 -12.34 -21.23 3.08
CA ARG A 214 -11.14 -20.41 3.14
C ARG A 214 -10.90 -19.70 1.82
N LYS A 215 -10.62 -18.41 1.86
CA LYS A 215 -10.30 -17.58 0.68
C LYS A 215 -9.25 -16.54 1.01
N GLU A 216 -8.39 -16.26 0.05
CA GLU A 216 -7.56 -15.07 0.06
C GLU A 216 -8.40 -13.86 -0.35
N ARG A 217 -8.31 -12.77 0.42
CA ARG A 217 -8.97 -11.49 0.12
C ARG A 217 -7.96 -10.37 0.27
N LEU A 218 -8.04 -9.35 -0.59
CA LEU A 218 -7.23 -8.16 -0.44
C LEU A 218 -7.80 -7.29 0.68
N ALA A 219 -7.03 -7.14 1.74
CA ALA A 219 -7.27 -6.21 2.82
C ALA A 219 -6.67 -4.86 2.49
N THR A 220 -7.41 -3.79 2.82
CA THR A 220 -6.91 -2.42 2.81
C THR A 220 -7.11 -1.78 4.16
N PHE A 221 -6.12 -1.01 4.60
CA PHE A 221 -6.13 -0.35 5.89
C PHE A 221 -6.43 1.14 5.72
N HIS A 222 -7.27 1.68 6.60
CA HIS A 222 -7.78 3.05 6.51
C HIS A 222 -7.86 3.68 7.89
N THR A 223 -7.39 4.92 8.06
CA THR A 223 -7.47 5.62 9.34
C THR A 223 -8.84 6.25 9.50
N LEU A 224 -9.70 5.67 10.34
CA LEU A 224 -11.09 6.09 10.51
C LEU A 224 -11.42 6.47 11.96
N ASN A 225 -12.35 7.40 12.12
CA ASN A 225 -13.07 7.57 13.38
C ASN A 225 -14.35 6.74 13.34
N ILE A 226 -14.41 5.66 14.13
CA ILE A 226 -15.58 4.78 14.23
C ILE A 226 -16.34 5.13 15.52
N PRO A 227 -17.68 5.31 15.47
CA PRO A 227 -18.50 5.52 16.66
C PRO A 227 -18.22 4.47 17.74
N ASP A 228 -18.11 4.91 19.00
CA ASP A 228 -17.82 4.07 20.18
C ASP A 228 -16.45 3.36 20.19
N LYS A 229 -15.63 3.49 19.14
CA LYS A 229 -14.26 2.95 19.08
C LYS A 229 -13.19 4.03 19.01
N GLY A 230 -13.55 5.22 18.52
CA GLY A 230 -12.65 6.35 18.32
C GLY A 230 -11.81 6.23 17.05
N ASN A 231 -10.65 6.90 17.06
CA ASN A 231 -9.65 6.86 16.00
C ASN A 231 -8.94 5.50 15.91
N VAL A 232 -9.19 4.74 14.85
CA VAL A 232 -8.69 3.37 14.66
C VAL A 232 -8.16 3.18 13.24
N ILE A 233 -7.51 2.04 12.99
CA ILE A 233 -7.25 1.58 11.63
C ILE A 233 -8.37 0.59 11.28
N ALA A 234 -9.27 1.00 10.40
CA ALA A 234 -10.27 0.12 9.81
C ALA A 234 -9.62 -0.83 8.80
N VAL A 235 -10.07 -2.07 8.81
CA VAL A 235 -9.66 -3.09 7.85
C VAL A 235 -10.85 -3.41 6.98
N HIS A 236 -10.74 -3.10 5.69
CA HIS A 236 -11.77 -3.39 4.69
C HIS A 236 -11.28 -4.53 3.80
N MET A 237 -12.05 -5.60 3.66
CA MET A 237 -11.71 -6.74 2.80
C MET A 237 -12.44 -6.66 1.45
N THR A 238 -11.90 -7.30 0.41
CA THR A 238 -12.61 -7.48 -0.86
C THR A 238 -13.99 -8.08 -0.63
N GLY A 239 -15.02 -7.41 -1.16
CA GLY A 239 -16.42 -7.87 -1.12
C GLY A 239 -17.21 -7.40 0.10
N ASP A 240 -16.54 -6.81 1.10
CA ASP A 240 -17.23 -6.21 2.25
C ASP A 240 -18.08 -5.02 1.79
N GLN A 241 -19.31 -4.96 2.29
CA GLN A 241 -20.26 -3.87 2.00
C GLN A 241 -20.25 -2.76 3.08
N SER A 242 -19.51 -2.96 4.17
CA SER A 242 -19.37 -2.03 5.30
C SER A 242 -18.05 -2.28 6.03
N ILE A 243 -17.67 -1.44 6.98
CA ILE A 243 -16.51 -1.69 7.85
C ILE A 243 -16.85 -2.75 8.90
N LEU A 244 -16.31 -3.94 8.72
CA LEU A 244 -16.53 -5.09 9.61
C LEU A 244 -15.43 -5.26 10.65
N HIS A 245 -14.24 -4.73 10.39
CA HIS A 245 -13.06 -4.99 11.21
C HIS A 245 -12.23 -3.74 11.44
N TYR A 246 -11.55 -3.69 12.58
CA TYR A 246 -10.66 -2.60 12.95
C TYR A 246 -9.52 -3.12 13.85
N ARG A 247 -8.50 -2.29 14.01
CA ARG A 247 -7.42 -2.47 14.97
C ARG A 247 -7.05 -1.11 15.57
N ARG A 248 -6.45 -1.11 16.75
CA ARG A 248 -5.82 0.11 17.27
C ARG A 248 -4.36 0.13 16.84
N TRP A 249 -3.83 1.33 16.65
CA TRP A 249 -2.40 1.50 16.46
C TRP A 249 -1.63 0.84 17.62
N GLY A 250 -0.53 0.16 17.31
CA GLY A 250 0.27 -0.55 18.31
C GLY A 250 -0.31 -1.88 18.81
N ASP A 251 -1.54 -2.27 18.43
CA ASP A 251 -1.97 -3.67 18.56
C ASP A 251 -1.04 -4.57 17.71
N PRO A 252 -0.85 -5.87 18.01
CA PRO A 252 -0.19 -6.79 17.09
C PRO A 252 -0.81 -6.70 15.68
N TYR A 253 -0.01 -6.64 14.61
CA TYR A 253 -0.53 -6.29 13.26
C TYR A 253 -1.74 -7.14 12.81
N PHE A 254 -1.78 -8.43 13.18
CA PHE A 254 -2.90 -9.34 12.87
C PHE A 254 -3.97 -9.45 13.96
N ALA A 255 -3.87 -8.70 15.06
CA ALA A 255 -4.91 -8.61 16.08
C ALA A 255 -6.07 -7.72 15.58
N ILE A 256 -6.83 -8.26 14.63
CA ILE A 256 -7.94 -7.57 13.99
C ILE A 256 -9.24 -7.89 14.72
N LYS A 257 -9.91 -6.86 15.20
CA LYS A 257 -11.12 -6.94 16.03
C LYS A 257 -12.35 -6.71 15.16
N PRO A 258 -13.44 -7.46 15.34
CA PRO A 258 -14.67 -7.18 14.63
C PRO A 258 -15.35 -5.92 15.21
N THR A 259 -16.03 -5.14 14.37
CA THR A 259 -16.79 -3.95 14.81
C THR A 259 -18.06 -4.33 15.58
N LYS A 260 -18.59 -5.55 15.35
CA LYS A 260 -19.75 -6.15 16.01
C LYS A 260 -19.44 -7.58 16.45
N GLN A 261 -20.27 -8.19 17.30
CA GLN A 261 -20.00 -9.51 17.89
C GLN A 261 -19.90 -10.65 16.86
N ASP A 262 -20.60 -10.55 15.73
CA ASP A 262 -20.54 -11.53 14.65
C ASP A 262 -20.53 -10.82 13.29
N THR A 263 -19.47 -11.04 12.51
CA THR A 263 -19.31 -10.54 11.14
C THR A 263 -19.47 -11.65 10.11
N GLY A 264 -19.55 -12.92 10.53
CA GLY A 264 -19.52 -14.10 9.65
C GLY A 264 -18.23 -14.29 8.85
N LEU A 265 -17.22 -13.44 9.07
CA LEU A 265 -15.92 -13.45 8.40
C LEU A 265 -14.80 -13.40 9.43
N GLU A 266 -14.05 -14.49 9.53
CA GLU A 266 -12.89 -14.64 10.39
C GLU A 266 -11.60 -14.42 9.60
N ILE A 267 -10.63 -13.72 10.19
CA ILE A 267 -9.30 -13.53 9.62
C ILE A 267 -8.38 -14.54 10.28
N ILE A 268 -7.89 -15.50 9.51
CA ILE A 268 -7.14 -16.65 10.02
C ILE A 268 -5.62 -16.53 9.81
N GLY A 269 -5.16 -15.52 9.05
CA GLY A 269 -3.74 -15.19 8.90
C GLY A 269 -3.39 -14.42 7.63
N ILE A 270 -2.10 -14.28 7.35
CA ILE A 270 -1.59 -13.85 6.03
C ILE A 270 -1.58 -15.08 5.12
N ALA A 271 -1.90 -14.88 3.84
CA ALA A 271 -1.69 -15.89 2.82
C ALA A 271 -0.19 -16.10 2.53
N ASP A 272 0.54 -16.83 3.37
CA ASP A 272 1.93 -17.23 3.11
C ASP A 272 2.01 -18.47 2.20
N GLN A 273 3.13 -18.63 1.47
CA GLN A 273 3.45 -19.73 0.55
C GLN A 273 3.21 -21.12 1.16
N ARG A 274 3.31 -21.25 2.49
CA ARG A 274 3.15 -22.50 3.23
C ARG A 274 1.71 -23.04 3.32
N PHE A 275 0.71 -22.25 2.90
CA PHE A 275 -0.70 -22.57 3.14
C PHE A 275 -1.50 -22.88 1.88
N ARG A 276 -0.88 -23.56 0.90
CA ARG A 276 -1.66 -24.31 -0.07
C ARG A 276 -2.48 -25.37 0.67
N THR A 277 -3.77 -25.07 0.86
CA THR A 277 -4.76 -26.11 1.08
C THR A 277 -4.82 -26.95 -0.18
N ASN A 278 -4.38 -28.21 -0.06
CA ASN A 278 -4.83 -29.27 -0.95
C ASN A 278 -6.36 -29.27 -1.05
#